data_AF-A0A1K2AY97-F1
#
_entry.id   AF-A0A1K2AY97-F1
#
_cell.length_a   1.000
_cell.length_b   1.000
_cell.length_c   1.000
_cell.angle_alpha   90.00
_cell.angle_beta   90.00
_cell.angle_gamma   90.00
#
_symmetry.space_group_name_H-M   'P 1'
#
loop_
_entity.id
_entity.type
_entity.pdbx_description
1 polymer ?
#
loop_
_entity_poly.entity_id
_entity_poly.type
_entity_poly.pdbx_seq_one_letter_code
_entity_poly.pdbx_strand_id
1 'polypeptide(L)'
;MITVDAAVEEFVRLLDVATVIAQEMKNSSRDACVIQAAEVTIKNLKGFRSLALSGGLPRPSRGEVALGAGLDLRRGVGEWAGAGKLVEAIGQVEHHYEHSL
;
A
#
# COMPACT_ATOMS: atom_id res chain seq x y z
N MET A 1 -15.35 10.04 -19.50
CA MET A 1 -13.93 9.81 -19.16
C MET A 1 -13.77 10.28 -17.72
N ILE A 2 -13.70 9.37 -16.76
CA ILE A 2 -13.49 9.75 -15.36
C ILE A 2 -12.01 10.12 -15.27
N THR A 3 -11.71 11.41 -15.17
CA THR A 3 -10.35 11.88 -14.92
C THR A 3 -9.95 11.30 -13.58
N VAL A 4 -9.12 10.26 -13.59
CA VAL A 4 -8.52 9.74 -12.37
C VAL A 4 -7.62 10.87 -11.87
N ASP A 5 -7.97 11.40 -10.71
CA ASP A 5 -7.26 12.52 -10.10
C ASP A 5 -5.77 12.16 -9.94
N ALA A 6 -4.86 13.11 -10.18
CA ALA A 6 -3.41 12.85 -10.16
C ALA A 6 -2.94 12.25 -8.82
N ALA A 7 -3.63 12.57 -7.71
CA ALA A 7 -3.34 11.95 -6.42
C ALA A 7 -3.65 10.44 -6.40
N VAL A 8 -4.71 10.02 -7.09
CA VAL A 8 -5.06 8.59 -7.23
C VAL A 8 -4.07 7.86 -8.13
N GLU A 9 -3.64 8.50 -9.22
CA GLU A 9 -2.64 7.91 -10.11
C GLU A 9 -1.30 7.66 -9.39
N GLU A 10 -0.81 8.66 -8.64
CA GLU A 10 0.43 8.49 -7.86
C GLU A 10 0.24 7.47 -6.74
N PHE A 11 -0.90 7.46 -6.05
CA PHE A 11 -1.20 6.45 -5.03
C PHE A 11 -1.18 5.03 -5.60
N VAL A 12 -1.79 4.82 -6.77
CA VAL A 12 -1.76 3.53 -7.49
C VAL A 12 -0.32 3.16 -7.89
N ARG A 13 0.48 4.13 -8.34
CA ARG A 13 1.89 3.90 -8.68
C ARG A 13 2.69 3.44 -7.46
N LEU A 14 2.51 4.08 -6.31
CA LEU A 14 3.17 3.71 -5.06
C LEU A 14 2.75 2.30 -4.60
N LEU A 15 1.47 1.96 -4.71
CA LEU A 15 0.97 0.61 -4.43
C LEU A 15 1.57 -0.44 -5.37
N ASP A 16 1.73 -0.13 -6.66
CA ASP A 16 2.33 -1.01 -7.65
C ASP A 16 3.82 -1.25 -7.32
N VAL A 17 4.58 -0.21 -6.96
CA VAL A 17 5.97 -0.33 -6.50
C VAL A 17 6.08 -1.21 -5.26
N ALA A 18 5.28 -0.95 -4.22
CA ALA A 18 5.28 -1.75 -3.00
C ALA A 18 4.92 -3.22 -3.28
N THR A 19 3.99 -3.46 -4.21
CA THR A 19 3.57 -4.81 -4.62
C THR A 19 4.71 -5.56 -5.28
N VAL A 20 5.48 -4.92 -6.17
CA VAL A 20 6.65 -5.53 -6.82
C VAL A 20 7.69 -5.94 -5.77
N ILE A 21 8.02 -5.04 -4.84
CA ILE A 21 9.00 -5.33 -3.78
C ILE A 21 8.55 -6.51 -2.91
N ALA A 22 7.26 -6.53 -2.50
CA ALA A 22 6.72 -7.64 -1.72
C ALA A 22 6.76 -8.97 -2.50
N GLN A 23 6.50 -8.93 -3.81
CA GLN A 23 6.58 -10.09 -4.69
C GLN A 23 8.02 -10.61 -4.83
N GLU A 24 9.01 -9.72 -4.95
CA GLU A 24 10.43 -10.09 -4.96
C GLU A 24 10.87 -10.74 -3.66
N MET A 25 10.46 -10.19 -2.51
CA MET A 25 10.74 -10.77 -1.20
C MET A 25 10.11 -12.16 -1.05
N LYS A 26 8.86 -12.32 -1.49
CA LYS A 26 8.18 -13.63 -1.51
C LYS A 26 8.97 -14.65 -2.32
N ASN A 27 9.36 -14.28 -3.54
CA ASN A 27 10.02 -15.20 -4.48
C ASN A 27 11.45 -15.55 -4.05
N SER A 28 12.09 -14.69 -3.27
CA SER A 28 13.49 -14.86 -2.82
C SER A 28 13.60 -15.56 -1.45
N SER A 29 12.51 -15.61 -0.68
CA SER A 29 12.50 -16.22 0.64
C SER A 29 12.27 -17.73 0.58
N ARG A 30 12.87 -18.46 1.52
CA ARG A 30 12.55 -19.87 1.82
C ARG A 30 11.76 -20.04 3.11
N ASP A 31 11.57 -18.95 3.85
CA ASP A 31 10.82 -18.93 5.10
C ASP A 31 9.32 -18.87 4.80
N ALA A 32 8.58 -19.90 5.23
CA ALA A 32 7.14 -20.00 4.99
C ALA A 32 6.34 -18.87 5.66
N CYS A 33 6.80 -18.35 6.80
CA CYS A 33 6.17 -17.22 7.48
C CYS A 33 6.32 -15.95 6.65
N VAL A 34 7.52 -15.67 6.15
CA VAL A 34 7.78 -14.52 5.26
C VAL A 34 6.98 -14.63 3.97
N ILE A 35 6.91 -15.83 3.37
CA ILE A 35 6.14 -16.06 2.14
C ILE A 35 4.65 -15.76 2.39
N GLN A 36 4.07 -16.33 3.45
CA GLN A 36 2.66 -16.12 3.78
C GLN A 36 2.36 -14.65 4.10
N ALA A 37 3.21 -13.99 4.87
CA ALA A 37 3.05 -12.58 5.19
C ALA A 37 3.13 -11.70 3.94
N ALA A 38 4.07 -11.98 3.03
CA ALA A 38 4.18 -11.29 1.75
C ALA A 38 2.92 -11.50 0.88
N GLU A 39 2.32 -12.68 0.85
CA GLU A 39 1.07 -12.93 0.11
C GLU A 39 -0.10 -12.11 0.64
N VAL A 40 -0.23 -12.02 1.97
CA VAL A 40 -1.25 -11.18 2.61
C VAL A 40 -1.02 -9.71 2.27
N THR A 41 0.22 -9.22 2.37
CA THR A 41 0.57 -7.84 2.00
C THR A 41 0.25 -7.56 0.53
N ILE A 42 0.66 -8.43 -0.40
CA ILE A 42 0.37 -8.29 -1.84
C ILE A 42 -1.13 -8.24 -2.09
N LYS A 43 -1.92 -9.10 -1.42
CA LYS A 43 -3.37 -9.11 -1.54
C LYS A 43 -3.98 -7.79 -1.06
N ASN A 44 -3.51 -7.26 0.07
CA ASN A 44 -3.98 -5.99 0.62
C ASN A 44 -3.65 -4.82 -0.31
N LEU A 45 -2.41 -4.74 -0.82
CA LEU A 45 -1.98 -3.70 -1.76
C LEU A 45 -2.82 -3.70 -3.04
N LYS A 46 -3.07 -4.88 -3.62
CA LYS A 46 -3.96 -5.03 -4.78
C LYS A 46 -5.40 -4.63 -4.47
N GLY A 47 -5.87 -4.93 -3.25
CA GLY A 47 -7.19 -4.51 -2.77
C GLY A 47 -7.32 -2.99 -2.73
N PHE A 48 -6.37 -2.30 -2.09
CA PHE A 48 -6.33 -0.84 -2.05
C PHE A 48 -6.23 -0.21 -3.43
N ARG A 49 -5.43 -0.80 -4.32
CA ARG A 49 -5.33 -0.36 -5.72
C ARG A 49 -6.68 -0.44 -6.42
N SER A 50 -7.39 -1.55 -6.28
CA SER A 50 -8.72 -1.72 -6.86
C SER A 50 -9.73 -0.73 -6.30
N LEU A 51 -9.71 -0.48 -4.99
CA LEU A 51 -10.57 0.50 -4.33
C LEU A 51 -10.28 1.94 -4.76
N ALA A 52 -9.00 2.29 -4.90
CA ALA A 52 -8.58 3.61 -5.36
C ALA A 52 -9.07 3.88 -6.79
N LEU A 53 -8.92 2.90 -7.69
CA LEU A 53 -9.36 2.99 -9.09
C LEU A 53 -10.88 2.98 -9.25
N SER A 54 -11.61 2.28 -8.36
CA SER A 54 -13.08 2.29 -8.38
C SER A 54 -13.69 3.51 -7.69
N GLY A 55 -12.87 4.34 -7.02
CA GLY A 55 -13.32 5.45 -6.19
C GLY A 55 -13.96 5.03 -4.86
N GLY A 56 -13.84 3.76 -4.47
CA GLY A 56 -14.37 3.23 -3.21
C GLY A 56 -13.42 3.37 -2.01
N LEU A 57 -12.21 3.89 -2.22
CA LEU A 57 -11.28 4.17 -1.13
C LEU A 57 -11.60 5.53 -0.50
N PRO A 58 -11.89 5.60 0.81
CA PRO A 58 -12.15 6.86 1.48
C PRO A 58 -10.96 7.81 1.38
N ARG A 59 -11.24 9.11 1.25
CA ARG A 59 -10.22 10.14 1.01
C ARG A 59 -10.09 11.11 2.18
N PRO A 60 -8.98 11.07 2.94
CA PRO A 60 -8.67 12.09 3.95
C PRO A 60 -8.75 13.53 3.41
N SER A 61 -8.25 13.79 2.20
CA SER A 61 -8.29 15.09 1.54
C SER A 61 -9.71 15.64 1.32
N ARG A 62 -10.71 14.75 1.23
CA ARG A 62 -12.12 15.09 1.06
C ARG A 62 -12.90 15.13 2.38
N GLY A 63 -12.23 14.86 3.51
CA GLY A 63 -12.84 14.77 4.83
C GLY A 63 -13.74 13.53 5.01
N GLU A 64 -13.60 12.52 4.14
CA GLU A 64 -14.38 11.27 4.24
C GLU A 64 -13.93 10.41 5.43
N VAL A 65 -12.68 10.62 5.88
CA VAL A 65 -12.08 10.03 7.07
C VAL A 65 -11.26 11.10 7.80
N ALA A 66 -10.90 10.85 9.07
CA ALA A 66 -10.05 11.74 9.83
C ALA A 66 -8.69 11.93 9.14
N LEU A 67 -8.19 13.16 9.08
CA LEU A 67 -6.83 13.45 8.61
C LEU A 67 -5.82 12.70 9.48
N GLY A 68 -4.90 11.98 8.84
CA GLY A 68 -3.96 11.08 9.51
C GLY A 68 -4.50 9.69 9.84
N ALA A 69 -5.71 9.33 9.39
CA ALA A 69 -6.13 7.92 9.36
C ALA A 69 -5.24 7.18 8.34
N GLY A 70 -4.39 6.28 8.83
CA GLY A 70 -3.52 5.45 8.00
C GLY A 70 -4.24 4.22 7.43
N LEU A 71 -3.53 3.46 6.60
CA LEU A 71 -4.00 2.17 6.06
C LEU A 71 -3.58 0.97 6.93
N ASP A 72 -2.89 1.22 8.04
CA ASP A 72 -2.30 0.23 8.96
C ASP A 72 -1.38 -0.81 8.28
N LEU A 73 -0.85 -0.49 7.10
CA LEU A 73 0.07 -1.32 6.34
C LEU A 73 1.44 -1.42 7.01
N ARG A 74 1.93 -0.34 7.63
CA ARG A 74 3.25 -0.32 8.28
C ARG A 74 3.37 -1.37 9.39
N ARG A 75 2.32 -1.54 10.20
CA ARG A 75 2.33 -2.51 11.30
C ARG A 75 2.43 -3.94 10.79
N GLY A 76 1.63 -4.30 9.79
CA GLY A 76 1.64 -5.65 9.22
C GLY A 76 2.91 -6.00 8.46
N VAL A 77 3.63 -5.02 7.93
CA VAL A 77 4.85 -5.24 7.14
C VAL A 77 6.11 -5.20 8.00
N GLY A 78 6.17 -4.31 8.98
CA GLY A 78 7.36 -4.12 9.82
C GLY A 78 7.79 -5.37 10.60
N GLU A 79 6.84 -6.24 10.96
CA GLU A 79 7.10 -7.43 11.77
C GLU A 79 7.90 -8.52 11.04
N TRP A 80 7.82 -8.60 9.71
CA TRP A 80 8.44 -9.68 8.93
C TRP A 80 9.38 -9.19 7.84
N ALA A 81 9.17 -7.97 7.31
CA ALA A 81 10.01 -7.45 6.23
C ALA A 81 11.35 -6.90 6.72
N GLY A 82 11.47 -6.64 8.02
CA GLY A 82 12.62 -5.95 8.62
C GLY A 82 12.76 -4.51 8.12
N ALA A 83 13.79 -3.80 8.58
CA ALA A 83 14.13 -2.48 8.04
C ALA A 83 14.64 -2.65 6.60
N GLY A 84 13.87 -2.19 5.62
CA GLY A 84 14.24 -2.35 4.22
C GLY A 84 13.27 -1.70 3.24
N LYS A 85 13.52 -1.92 1.94
CA LYS A 85 12.82 -1.27 0.83
C LYS A 85 11.29 -1.40 0.89
N LEU A 86 10.78 -2.53 1.39
CA LEU A 86 9.33 -2.72 1.50
C LEU A 86 8.72 -1.81 2.57
N VAL A 87 9.37 -1.67 3.73
CA VAL A 87 8.90 -0.76 4.80
C VAL A 87 8.95 0.70 4.32
N GLU A 88 10.00 1.09 3.59
CA GLU A 88 10.09 2.42 2.99
C GLU A 88 8.98 2.68 1.98
N ALA A 89 8.73 1.73 1.07
CA ALA A 89 7.67 1.84 0.06
C ALA A 89 6.28 1.93 0.71
N ILE A 90 6.01 1.13 1.73
CA ILE A 90 4.77 1.20 2.51
C ILE A 90 4.65 2.54 3.25
N GLY A 91 5.75 3.07 3.78
CA GLY A 91 5.78 4.40 4.37
C GLY A 91 5.38 5.50 3.39
N GLN A 92 5.82 5.42 2.13
CA GLN A 92 5.42 6.34 1.08
C GLN A 92 3.94 6.19 0.71
N VAL A 93 3.43 4.97 0.61
CA VAL A 93 2.00 4.69 0.37
C VAL A 93 1.13 5.32 1.46
N GLU A 94 1.46 5.09 2.73
CA GLU A 94 0.69 5.65 3.84
C GLU A 94 0.79 7.17 3.92
N HIS A 95 1.98 7.73 3.75
CA HIS A 95 2.16 9.19 3.74
C HIS A 95 1.34 9.85 2.62
N HIS A 96 1.32 9.27 1.43
CA HIS A 96 0.52 9.79 0.33
C HIS A 96 -0.97 9.68 0.61
N TYR A 97 -1.43 8.56 1.19
CA TYR A 97 -2.82 8.39 1.60
C TYR A 97 -3.24 9.45 2.62
N GLU A 98 -2.45 9.66 3.67
CA GLU A 98 -2.76 10.55 4.79
C GLU A 98 -2.81 12.03 4.40
N HIS A 99 -1.99 12.44 3.42
CA HIS A 99 -1.75 13.86 3.13
C HIS A 99 -2.20 14.31 1.74
N SER A 100 -2.37 13.38 0.78
CA SER A 100 -2.62 13.73 -0.62
C SER A 100 -3.86 13.06 -1.20
N LEU A 101 -4.29 11.90 -0.68
CA LEU A 101 -5.49 11.21 -1.13
C LEU A 101 -6.74 11.72 -0.43
#